data_AF-Q1PV95-F1
#
_entry.id   AF-Q1PV95-F1
#
_cell.length_a   1.000
_cell.length_b   1.000
_cell.length_c   1.000
_cell.angle_alpha   90.00
_cell.angle_beta   90.00
_cell.angle_gamma   90.00
#
_symmetry.space_group_name_H-M   'P 1'
#
loop_
_entity.id
_entity.type
_entity.pdbx_description
1 polymer ?
#
loop_
_entity_poly.entity_id
_entity_poly.type
_entity_poly.pdbx_seq_one_letter_code
_entity_poly.pdbx_strand_id
1 'polypeptide(L)'
;MNHSGDLDRQIQFLIYCDIPVIEAEQPFARRARPPLDRNKEMRNIGERNLKHFVDLHEATIDFINRHFGKLKKHIKNGTIKGIPNFMHIFLAICWILENQIERVIQGFKSKLTPMTSKEWYDYREQLDEYFKYFKEVMDCLWGDYLTTMLKHHTRREIREKLDPDFHYLKDVCSQMLGFRSRIEVLRKSQLKVQRESGRALVLPEYFESILKEEKWHIYCEHINSSIVQIRALVENNSIVPKNQVLSTNFQEIKTGRSIGCEYQIKEAQQSTLQCIEAIKELYNSSNSKALKQFLTFCDIPVIKNIQPILAYSPRPSSGLSKETWRLGEWNLRHFINHHKATLHFIDKHFRKLEIHIKDIPKENIPNFMHIFLAIGWILRNQIEMAIHCLKTKITPMSLEEWQEYLKQLDIYFKKFRLLMDCLWYKYLSIMLKYYAHETIRERFEPDFQFLKDICSHMLGFRPRIDILCKSHLKIQRSDGTIILPEYFSSVFNEKDWKYYSNNIKKIHRAIFKHFFKKKHKL
;
A
#
# COMPACT_ATOMS: atom_id res chain seq x y z
N MET A 1 -20.25 -17.65 -9.13
CA MET A 1 -19.02 -17.70 -9.96
C MET A 1 -18.44 -19.09 -9.87
N ASN A 2 -17.97 -19.65 -11.00
CA ASN A 2 -17.56 -21.05 -11.09
C ASN A 2 -16.11 -21.20 -10.58
N HIS A 3 -15.93 -21.36 -9.27
CA HIS A 3 -14.62 -21.38 -8.62
C HIS A 3 -13.75 -22.61 -8.95
N SER A 4 -14.34 -23.68 -9.51
CA SER A 4 -13.60 -24.87 -9.91
C SER A 4 -12.59 -24.58 -11.02
N GLY A 5 -12.97 -23.77 -12.02
CA GLY A 5 -12.08 -23.41 -13.13
C GLY A 5 -10.86 -22.58 -12.71
N ASP A 6 -10.94 -21.86 -11.60
CA ASP A 6 -9.80 -21.09 -11.07
C ASP A 6 -8.81 -21.97 -10.33
N LEU A 7 -9.28 -23.03 -9.65
CA LEU A 7 -8.41 -24.00 -8.97
C LEU A 7 -7.59 -24.80 -9.98
N ASP A 8 -8.23 -25.32 -11.03
CA ASP A 8 -7.54 -26.06 -12.09
C ASP A 8 -6.47 -25.19 -12.76
N ARG A 9 -6.77 -23.91 -13.01
CA ARG A 9 -5.78 -22.96 -13.54
C ARG A 9 -4.60 -22.73 -12.61
N GLN A 10 -4.83 -22.69 -11.29
CA GLN A 10 -3.76 -22.57 -10.30
C GLN A 10 -2.89 -23.84 -10.29
N ILE A 11 -3.51 -25.02 -10.36
CA ILE A 11 -2.78 -26.30 -10.49
C ILE A 11 -1.95 -26.31 -11.78
N GLN A 12 -2.54 -26.00 -12.93
CA GLN A 12 -1.83 -25.96 -14.21
C GLN A 12 -0.69 -24.93 -14.21
N PHE A 13 -0.91 -23.77 -13.58
CA PHE A 13 0.15 -22.79 -13.38
C PHE A 13 1.29 -23.36 -12.53
N LEU A 14 1.00 -23.98 -11.39
CA LEU A 14 2.04 -24.55 -10.52
C LEU A 14 2.79 -25.71 -11.18
N ILE A 15 2.13 -26.50 -12.02
CA ILE A 15 2.74 -27.59 -12.78
C ILE A 15 3.65 -27.06 -13.89
N TYR A 16 3.19 -26.10 -14.69
CA TYR A 16 3.89 -25.66 -15.89
C TYR A 16 4.71 -24.38 -15.75
N CYS A 17 4.54 -23.62 -14.67
CA CYS A 17 5.37 -22.45 -14.42
C CYS A 17 6.80 -22.92 -14.15
N ASP A 18 7.71 -22.43 -15.00
CA ASP A 18 9.12 -22.76 -14.94
C ASP A 18 9.95 -21.49 -15.08
N ILE A 19 10.58 -21.04 -13.98
CA ILE A 19 11.43 -19.85 -13.98
C ILE A 19 12.83 -20.27 -14.47
N PRO A 20 13.32 -19.79 -15.62
CA PRO A 20 14.61 -20.21 -16.14
C PRO A 20 15.76 -19.71 -15.25
N VAL A 21 16.81 -20.53 -15.18
CA VAL A 21 18.12 -20.15 -14.63
C VAL A 21 18.81 -19.29 -15.68
N ILE A 22 19.07 -18.03 -15.35
CA ILE A 22 19.70 -17.06 -16.24
C ILE A 22 21.02 -16.63 -15.60
N GLU A 23 22.13 -16.99 -16.24
CA GLU A 23 23.49 -16.68 -15.78
C GLU A 23 23.99 -15.32 -16.30
N ALA A 24 23.32 -14.76 -17.31
CA ALA A 24 23.68 -13.49 -17.95
C ALA A 24 22.98 -12.27 -17.32
N GLU A 25 23.62 -11.10 -17.42
CA GLU A 25 23.00 -9.80 -17.11
C GLU A 25 21.86 -9.52 -18.10
N GLN A 26 20.67 -10.03 -17.80
CA GLN A 26 19.47 -9.52 -18.45
C GLN A 26 18.96 -8.30 -17.70
N PRO A 27 18.54 -7.24 -18.43
CA PRO A 27 17.77 -6.16 -17.84
C PRO A 27 16.41 -6.74 -17.46
N PHE A 28 16.32 -7.35 -16.28
CA PHE A 28 15.04 -7.61 -15.64
C PHE A 28 14.41 -6.24 -15.43
N ALA A 29 13.47 -5.88 -16.30
CA ALA A 29 12.54 -4.80 -16.03
C ALA A 29 11.82 -5.20 -14.74
N ARG A 30 12.30 -4.67 -13.61
CA ARG A 30 11.72 -4.85 -12.29
C ARG A 30 10.36 -4.17 -12.31
N ARG A 31 9.36 -4.85 -12.86
CA ARG A 31 7.98 -4.41 -12.81
C ARG A 31 7.63 -4.30 -11.34
N ALA A 32 7.23 -3.11 -10.91
CA ALA A 32 6.64 -2.92 -9.60
C ALA A 32 5.56 -3.99 -9.42
N ARG A 33 5.75 -4.89 -8.45
CA ARG A 33 4.75 -5.93 -8.18
C ARG A 33 3.50 -5.20 -7.70
N PRO A 34 2.34 -5.39 -8.35
CA PRO A 34 1.14 -4.72 -7.89
C PRO A 34 0.86 -5.15 -6.44
N PRO A 35 0.52 -4.22 -5.53
CA PRO A 35 0.01 -4.57 -4.22
C PRO A 35 -1.36 -5.22 -4.44
N LEU A 36 -1.39 -6.55 -4.62
CA LEU A 36 -2.65 -7.27 -4.58
C LEU A 36 -3.16 -7.21 -3.13
N ASP A 37 -4.39 -6.75 -2.94
CA ASP A 37 -5.17 -6.96 -1.72
C ASP A 37 -5.60 -8.44 -1.64
N ARG A 38 -4.60 -9.33 -1.51
CA ARG A 38 -4.72 -10.80 -1.60
C ARG A 38 -5.65 -11.40 -0.55
N ASN A 39 -5.75 -10.72 0.59
CA ASN A 39 -6.63 -11.11 1.67
C ASN A 39 -8.10 -11.08 1.28
N LYS A 40 -8.49 -10.19 0.36
CA LYS A 40 -9.90 -10.00 0.02
C LYS A 40 -10.45 -11.15 -0.83
N GLU A 41 -9.67 -11.64 -1.79
CA GLU A 41 -10.08 -12.76 -2.65
C GLU A 41 -10.19 -14.06 -1.86
N MET A 42 -9.19 -14.39 -1.04
CA MET A 42 -9.22 -15.61 -0.21
C MET A 42 -10.35 -15.56 0.82
N ARG A 43 -10.64 -14.40 1.43
CA ARG A 43 -11.78 -14.27 2.37
C ARG A 43 -13.12 -14.60 1.73
N ASN A 44 -13.31 -14.28 0.45
CA ASN A 44 -14.57 -14.54 -0.25
C ASN A 44 -14.80 -16.05 -0.53
N ILE A 45 -13.72 -16.85 -0.55
CA ILE A 45 -13.80 -18.30 -0.77
C ILE A 45 -14.30 -19.03 0.50
N GLY A 46 -14.05 -18.46 1.69
CA GLY A 46 -14.50 -19.02 2.97
C GLY A 46 -13.86 -20.36 3.31
N GLU A 47 -14.67 -21.31 3.80
CA GLU A 47 -14.18 -22.64 4.25
C GLU A 47 -13.59 -23.47 3.10
N ARG A 48 -14.01 -23.21 1.85
CA ARG A 48 -13.47 -23.90 0.65
C ARG A 48 -11.97 -23.70 0.48
N ASN A 49 -11.37 -22.71 1.14
CA ASN A 49 -9.92 -22.56 1.19
C ASN A 49 -9.22 -23.79 1.77
N LEU A 50 -9.82 -24.52 2.73
CA LEU A 50 -9.23 -25.74 3.29
C LEU A 50 -9.14 -26.85 2.23
N LYS A 51 -10.20 -27.01 1.43
CA LYS A 51 -10.19 -27.95 0.31
C LYS A 51 -9.13 -27.54 -0.72
N HIS A 52 -9.11 -26.27 -1.13
CA HIS A 52 -8.12 -25.77 -2.09
C HIS A 52 -6.67 -25.91 -1.57
N PHE A 53 -6.46 -25.76 -0.27
CA PHE A 53 -5.15 -25.94 0.37
C PHE A 53 -4.64 -27.37 0.20
N VAL A 54 -5.51 -28.36 0.42
CA VAL A 54 -5.20 -29.78 0.20
C VAL A 54 -5.03 -30.08 -1.29
N ASP A 55 -5.97 -29.64 -2.13
CA ASP A 55 -5.96 -29.92 -3.57
C ASP A 55 -4.73 -29.30 -4.28
N LEU A 56 -4.19 -28.19 -3.78
CA LEU A 56 -3.00 -27.53 -4.34
C LEU A 56 -1.68 -28.05 -3.76
N HIS A 57 -1.71 -28.94 -2.76
CA HIS A 57 -0.53 -29.30 -1.98
C HIS A 57 0.54 -29.95 -2.85
N GLU A 58 0.22 -31.04 -3.56
CA GLU A 58 1.18 -31.77 -4.40
C GLU A 58 1.80 -30.87 -5.48
N ALA A 59 0.97 -30.11 -6.21
CA ALA A 59 1.43 -29.18 -7.23
C ALA A 59 2.33 -28.06 -6.64
N THR A 60 2.05 -27.63 -5.41
CA THR A 60 2.89 -26.66 -4.69
C THR A 60 4.24 -27.27 -4.33
N ILE A 61 4.27 -28.48 -3.77
CA ILE A 61 5.52 -29.17 -3.40
C ILE A 61 6.37 -29.43 -4.64
N ASP A 62 5.77 -29.87 -5.74
CA ASP A 62 6.48 -30.07 -7.01
C ASP A 62 7.08 -28.77 -7.54
N PHE A 63 6.31 -27.66 -7.51
CA PHE A 63 6.82 -26.35 -7.89
C PHE A 63 8.04 -25.96 -7.04
N ILE A 64 7.94 -26.11 -5.71
CA ILE A 64 9.01 -25.77 -4.77
C ILE A 64 10.24 -26.61 -5.08
N ASN A 65 10.11 -27.93 -5.19
CA ASN A 65 11.24 -28.84 -5.43
C ASN A 65 11.96 -28.55 -6.75
N ARG A 66 11.22 -28.32 -7.84
CA ARG A 66 11.83 -27.96 -9.14
C ARG A 66 12.63 -26.67 -9.04
N HIS A 67 12.07 -25.64 -8.42
CA HIS A 67 12.73 -24.33 -8.31
C HIS A 67 13.84 -24.31 -7.26
N PHE A 68 13.71 -25.08 -6.19
CA PHE A 68 14.77 -25.26 -5.19
C PHE A 68 15.97 -25.99 -5.79
N GLY A 69 15.74 -26.99 -6.65
CA GLY A 69 16.79 -27.62 -7.46
C GLY A 69 17.53 -26.61 -8.34
N LYS A 70 16.84 -25.58 -8.86
CA LYS A 70 17.45 -24.48 -9.62
C LYS A 70 18.28 -23.54 -8.74
N LEU A 71 17.81 -23.20 -7.54
CA LEU A 71 18.61 -22.44 -6.56
C LEU A 71 19.90 -23.19 -6.20
N LYS A 72 19.83 -24.50 -5.98
CA LYS A 72 21.00 -25.36 -5.76
C LYS A 72 21.96 -25.37 -6.95
N LYS A 73 21.46 -25.32 -8.19
CA LYS A 73 22.29 -25.16 -9.39
C LYS A 73 22.98 -23.79 -9.45
N HIS A 74 22.26 -22.71 -9.09
CA HIS A 74 22.85 -21.38 -9.00
C HIS A 74 24.01 -21.30 -8.02
N ILE A 75 23.97 -22.03 -6.91
CA ILE A 75 25.09 -22.06 -5.95
C ILE A 75 26.36 -22.61 -6.59
N LYS A 76 26.25 -23.66 -7.41
CA LYS A 76 27.42 -24.26 -8.10
C LYS A 76 28.08 -23.32 -9.10
N ASN A 77 27.27 -22.52 -9.79
CA ASN A 77 27.71 -21.57 -10.82
C ASN A 77 27.60 -20.11 -10.34
N GLY A 78 27.72 -19.88 -9.03
CA GLY A 78 27.39 -18.59 -8.42
C GLY A 78 28.16 -17.44 -9.04
N THR A 79 27.45 -16.49 -9.64
CA THR A 79 28.02 -15.23 -10.14
C THR A 79 27.31 -14.05 -9.55
N ILE A 80 28.01 -12.92 -9.45
CA ILE A 80 27.41 -11.68 -8.98
C ILE A 80 26.22 -11.24 -9.83
N LYS A 81 26.28 -11.53 -11.14
CA LYS A 81 25.22 -11.25 -12.11
C LYS A 81 24.00 -12.14 -11.92
N GLY A 82 24.15 -13.31 -11.31
CA GLY A 82 23.09 -14.26 -11.02
C GLY A 82 22.24 -13.93 -9.78
N ILE A 83 22.68 -13.01 -8.90
CA ILE A 83 21.94 -12.64 -7.68
C ILE A 83 20.47 -12.24 -7.97
N PRO A 84 20.16 -11.38 -8.95
CA PRO A 84 18.76 -11.02 -9.21
C PRO A 84 17.89 -12.21 -9.64
N ASN A 85 18.41 -13.14 -10.45
CA ASN A 85 17.67 -14.33 -10.88
C ASN A 85 17.51 -15.32 -9.71
N PHE A 86 18.54 -15.50 -8.89
CA PHE A 86 18.45 -16.26 -7.63
C PHE A 86 17.34 -15.70 -6.74
N MET A 87 17.36 -14.39 -6.48
CA MET A 87 16.35 -13.72 -5.66
C MET A 87 14.95 -13.81 -6.25
N HIS A 88 14.83 -13.76 -7.58
CA HIS A 88 13.55 -13.93 -8.25
C HIS A 88 12.94 -15.32 -7.99
N ILE A 89 13.73 -16.39 -8.16
CA ILE A 89 13.31 -17.77 -7.91
C ILE A 89 13.02 -17.97 -6.42
N PHE A 90 13.91 -17.51 -5.55
CA PHE A 90 13.76 -17.56 -4.09
C PHE A 90 12.44 -16.91 -3.64
N LEU A 91 12.19 -15.67 -4.06
CA LEU A 91 10.98 -14.93 -3.67
C LEU A 91 9.71 -15.55 -4.28
N ALA A 92 9.80 -16.20 -5.44
CA ALA A 92 8.67 -16.93 -6.01
C ALA A 92 8.29 -18.14 -5.14
N ILE A 93 9.27 -18.93 -4.71
CA ILE A 93 9.06 -20.05 -3.77
C ILE A 93 8.44 -19.56 -2.47
N CYS A 94 9.04 -18.54 -1.84
CA CYS A 94 8.53 -17.99 -0.59
C CYS A 94 7.09 -17.47 -0.72
N TRP A 95 6.76 -16.86 -1.86
CA TRP A 95 5.42 -16.35 -2.09
C TRP A 95 4.37 -17.48 -2.23
N ILE A 96 4.73 -18.60 -2.89
CA ILE A 96 3.85 -19.77 -2.96
C ILE A 96 3.61 -20.36 -1.55
N LEU A 97 4.67 -20.48 -0.74
CA LEU A 97 4.57 -20.93 0.65
C LEU A 97 3.65 -20.02 1.48
N GLU A 98 3.88 -18.71 1.41
CA GLU A 98 3.05 -17.70 2.09
C GLU A 98 1.57 -17.82 1.72
N ASN A 99 1.27 -17.96 0.42
CA ASN A 99 -0.09 -18.07 -0.06
C ASN A 99 -0.80 -19.34 0.43
N GLN A 100 -0.11 -20.49 0.52
CA GLN A 100 -0.73 -21.71 1.04
C GLN A 100 -1.03 -21.60 2.54
N ILE A 101 -0.10 -21.03 3.32
CA ILE A 101 -0.32 -20.81 4.76
C ILE A 101 -1.45 -19.81 4.99
N GLU A 102 -1.50 -18.72 4.21
CA GLU A 102 -2.60 -17.75 4.29
C GLU A 102 -3.94 -18.41 3.94
N ARG A 103 -3.96 -19.27 2.91
CA ARG A 103 -5.17 -20.00 2.49
C ARG A 103 -5.73 -20.85 3.62
N VAL A 104 -4.91 -21.68 4.28
CA VAL A 104 -5.41 -22.50 5.41
C VAL A 104 -5.85 -21.63 6.59
N ILE A 105 -5.18 -20.50 6.86
CA ILE A 105 -5.61 -19.55 7.90
C ILE A 105 -6.99 -18.96 7.59
N GLN A 106 -7.25 -18.58 6.34
CA GLN A 106 -8.59 -18.10 5.94
C GLN A 106 -9.62 -19.22 6.00
N GLY A 107 -9.25 -20.44 5.62
CA GLY A 107 -10.07 -21.64 5.79
C GLY A 107 -10.47 -21.87 7.24
N PHE A 108 -9.50 -21.82 8.16
CA PHE A 108 -9.72 -21.94 9.61
C PHE A 108 -10.63 -20.84 10.16
N LYS A 109 -10.47 -19.58 9.73
CA LYS A 109 -11.35 -18.47 10.11
C LYS A 109 -12.80 -18.68 9.67
N SER A 110 -13.01 -19.39 8.58
CA SER A 110 -14.35 -19.64 8.03
C SER A 110 -14.92 -21.01 8.45
N LYS A 111 -14.13 -21.85 9.11
CA LYS A 111 -14.56 -23.16 9.61
C LYS A 111 -15.46 -22.95 10.83
N LEU A 112 -16.74 -23.28 10.69
CA LEU A 112 -17.75 -23.18 11.75
C LEU A 112 -18.04 -24.53 12.43
N THR A 113 -17.76 -25.63 11.73
CA THR A 113 -17.95 -26.99 12.25
C THR A 113 -16.67 -27.51 12.90
N PRO A 114 -16.78 -28.33 13.95
CA PRO A 114 -15.62 -29.04 14.49
C PRO A 114 -14.94 -29.88 13.40
N MET A 115 -13.61 -29.89 13.41
CA MET A 115 -12.82 -30.76 12.56
C MET A 115 -12.71 -32.15 13.18
N THR A 116 -12.55 -33.18 12.36
CA THR A 116 -12.11 -34.48 12.82
C THR A 116 -10.64 -34.44 13.24
N SER A 117 -10.22 -35.42 14.05
CA SER A 117 -8.81 -35.54 14.45
C SER A 117 -7.89 -35.75 13.24
N LYS A 118 -8.37 -36.47 12.22
CA LYS A 118 -7.67 -36.67 10.95
C LYS A 118 -7.52 -35.38 10.14
N GLU A 119 -8.59 -34.61 9.94
CA GLU A 119 -8.51 -33.33 9.22
C GLU A 119 -7.49 -32.38 9.86
N TRP A 120 -7.51 -32.25 11.20
CA TRP A 120 -6.54 -31.42 11.90
C TRP A 120 -5.11 -31.92 11.70
N TYR A 121 -4.91 -33.24 11.79
CA TYR A 121 -3.60 -33.85 11.54
C TYR A 121 -3.09 -33.52 10.14
N ASP A 122 -3.91 -33.71 9.11
CA ASP A 122 -3.56 -33.49 7.70
C ASP A 122 -3.19 -32.02 7.44
N TYR A 123 -4.01 -31.07 7.90
CA TYR A 123 -3.71 -29.63 7.72
C TYR A 123 -2.43 -29.21 8.45
N ARG A 124 -2.20 -29.73 9.65
CA ARG A 124 -1.01 -29.43 10.46
C ARG A 124 0.25 -30.01 9.82
N GLU A 125 0.18 -31.23 9.28
CA GLU A 125 1.32 -31.86 8.62
C GLU A 125 1.78 -31.07 7.39
N GLN A 126 0.85 -30.64 6.53
CA GLN A 126 1.17 -29.79 5.38
C GLN A 126 1.73 -28.42 5.81
N LEU A 127 1.18 -27.83 6.87
CA LEU A 127 1.74 -26.60 7.47
C LEU A 127 3.19 -26.80 7.93
N ASP A 128 3.46 -27.89 8.65
CA ASP A 128 4.82 -28.23 9.10
C ASP A 128 5.78 -28.36 7.92
N GLU A 129 5.33 -28.99 6.82
CA GLU A 129 6.11 -29.12 5.60
C GLU A 129 6.42 -27.77 4.95
N TYR A 130 5.44 -26.86 4.84
CA TYR A 130 5.68 -25.52 4.28
C TYR A 130 6.66 -24.69 5.11
N PHE A 131 6.60 -24.76 6.44
CA PHE A 131 7.59 -24.10 7.29
C PHE A 131 8.97 -24.73 7.14
N LYS A 132 9.08 -26.06 7.03
CA LYS A 132 10.36 -26.73 6.75
C LYS A 132 10.97 -26.27 5.42
N TYR A 133 10.19 -26.23 4.34
CA TYR A 133 10.67 -25.71 3.06
C TYR A 133 11.12 -24.25 3.15
N PHE A 134 10.39 -23.40 3.87
CA PHE A 134 10.83 -22.02 4.05
C PHE A 134 12.19 -21.93 4.75
N LYS A 135 12.40 -22.73 5.80
CA LYS A 135 13.70 -22.83 6.48
C LYS A 135 14.79 -23.29 5.52
N GLU A 136 14.55 -24.35 4.75
CA GLU A 136 15.55 -24.87 3.79
C GLU A 136 15.90 -23.86 2.69
N VAL A 137 14.92 -23.10 2.22
CA VAL A 137 15.11 -22.06 1.21
C VAL A 137 15.90 -20.87 1.80
N MET A 138 15.67 -20.53 3.07
CA MET A 138 16.49 -19.55 3.81
C MET A 138 17.93 -20.04 4.04
N ASP A 139 18.11 -21.32 4.37
CA ASP A 139 19.43 -21.96 4.49
C ASP A 139 20.19 -21.91 3.17
N CYS A 140 19.49 -22.17 2.05
CA CYS A 140 20.06 -22.08 0.72
C CYS A 140 20.46 -20.64 0.34
N LEU A 141 19.68 -19.62 0.74
CA LEU A 141 20.03 -18.22 0.46
C LEU A 141 21.24 -17.77 1.29
N TRP A 142 21.18 -17.92 2.61
CA TRP A 142 22.23 -17.41 3.49
C TRP A 142 23.41 -18.37 3.63
N GLY A 143 23.14 -19.59 4.09
CA GLY A 143 24.15 -20.59 4.43
C GLY A 143 24.96 -21.04 3.21
N ASP A 144 24.29 -21.25 2.09
CA ASP A 144 24.95 -21.78 0.89
C ASP A 144 25.32 -20.67 -0.10
N TYR A 145 24.35 -19.88 -0.57
CA TYR A 145 24.57 -18.96 -1.68
C TYR A 145 25.36 -17.71 -1.30
N LEU A 146 24.83 -16.86 -0.41
CA LEU A 146 25.48 -15.59 -0.05
C LEU A 146 26.81 -15.80 0.66
N THR A 147 26.93 -16.82 1.51
CA THR A 147 28.21 -17.18 2.16
C THR A 147 29.25 -17.61 1.13
N THR A 148 28.88 -18.36 0.08
CA THR A 148 29.80 -18.71 -1.01
C THR A 148 30.17 -17.49 -1.84
N MET A 149 29.20 -16.61 -2.16
CA MET A 149 29.46 -15.36 -2.88
C MET A 149 30.45 -14.46 -2.15
N LEU A 150 30.37 -14.40 -0.82
CA LEU A 150 31.29 -13.62 0.02
C LEU A 150 32.74 -14.11 -0.01
N LYS A 151 33.01 -15.35 -0.47
CA LYS A 151 34.37 -15.86 -0.65
C LYS A 151 35.05 -15.29 -1.90
N HIS A 152 34.27 -14.87 -2.90
CA HIS A 152 34.76 -14.50 -4.22
C HIS A 152 34.46 -13.06 -4.63
N HIS A 153 33.52 -12.40 -3.95
CA HIS A 153 33.07 -11.04 -4.26
C HIS A 153 33.07 -10.15 -3.04
N THR A 154 33.20 -8.84 -3.27
CA THR A 154 33.15 -7.86 -2.19
C THR A 154 31.72 -7.70 -1.67
N ARG A 155 31.58 -7.35 -0.39
CA ARG A 155 30.27 -7.04 0.22
C ARG A 155 29.50 -5.97 -0.55
N ARG A 156 30.21 -4.98 -1.10
CA ARG A 156 29.61 -3.88 -1.87
C ARG A 156 28.93 -4.40 -3.14
N GLU A 157 29.61 -5.25 -3.92
CA GLU A 157 29.05 -5.81 -5.15
C GLU A 157 27.80 -6.66 -4.87
N ILE A 158 27.85 -7.49 -3.82
CA ILE A 158 26.71 -8.33 -3.43
C ILE A 158 25.54 -7.46 -3.00
N ARG A 159 25.80 -6.43 -2.18
CA ARG A 159 24.80 -5.46 -1.73
C ARG A 159 24.12 -4.79 -2.91
N GLU A 160 24.86 -4.23 -3.87
CA GLU A 160 24.29 -3.51 -5.01
C GLU A 160 23.29 -4.36 -5.81
N LYS A 161 23.53 -5.67 -5.90
CA LYS A 161 22.62 -6.60 -6.60
C LYS A 161 21.46 -7.08 -5.71
N LEU A 162 21.67 -7.22 -4.40
CA LEU A 162 20.70 -7.77 -3.43
C LEU A 162 19.75 -6.71 -2.83
N ASP A 163 20.23 -5.49 -2.58
CA ASP A 163 19.50 -4.38 -1.94
C ASP A 163 18.09 -4.15 -2.51
N PRO A 164 17.87 -4.21 -3.83
CA PRO A 164 16.54 -3.96 -4.41
C PRO A 164 15.49 -5.03 -4.09
N ASP A 165 15.92 -6.22 -3.65
CA ASP A 165 15.05 -7.33 -3.27
C ASP A 165 15.03 -7.56 -1.74
N PHE A 166 15.83 -6.81 -0.98
CA PHE A 166 16.02 -7.00 0.45
C PHE A 166 14.75 -6.69 1.26
N HIS A 167 13.96 -5.68 0.88
CA HIS A 167 12.71 -5.39 1.57
C HIS A 167 11.68 -6.51 1.38
N TYR A 168 11.56 -7.08 0.17
CA TYR A 168 10.67 -8.22 -0.07
C TYR A 168 11.06 -9.44 0.76
N LEU A 169 12.36 -9.70 0.89
CA LEU A 169 12.86 -10.76 1.78
C LEU A 169 12.44 -10.51 3.24
N LYS A 170 12.62 -9.29 3.73
CA LYS A 170 12.26 -8.91 5.10
C LYS A 170 10.76 -9.05 5.35
N ASP A 171 9.94 -8.65 4.39
CA ASP A 171 8.48 -8.73 4.48
C ASP A 171 8.02 -10.19 4.53
N VAL A 172 8.49 -11.02 3.60
CA VAL A 172 8.20 -12.46 3.57
C VAL A 172 8.58 -13.12 4.89
N CYS A 173 9.78 -12.84 5.41
CA CYS A 173 10.20 -13.42 6.69
C CYS A 173 9.29 -12.98 7.85
N SER A 174 8.91 -11.70 7.87
CA SER A 174 8.02 -11.16 8.90
C SER A 174 6.64 -11.81 8.83
N GLN A 175 6.10 -12.06 7.62
CA GLN A 175 4.85 -12.78 7.44
C GLN A 175 4.95 -14.23 7.90
N MET A 176 5.99 -14.94 7.48
CA MET A 176 6.23 -16.34 7.86
C MET A 176 6.31 -16.51 9.38
N LEU A 177 7.03 -15.62 10.07
CA LEU A 177 7.11 -15.61 11.54
C LEU A 177 5.79 -15.17 12.20
N GLY A 178 4.99 -14.34 11.53
CA GLY A 178 3.69 -13.90 12.02
C GLY A 178 2.59 -14.96 11.94
N PHE A 179 2.72 -15.97 11.08
CA PHE A 179 1.67 -16.96 10.85
C PHE A 179 1.35 -17.81 12.07
N ARG A 180 2.34 -18.27 12.85
CA ARG A 180 2.05 -19.07 14.05
C ARG A 180 1.17 -18.31 15.02
N SER A 181 1.46 -17.05 15.31
CA SER A 181 0.64 -16.25 16.24
C SER A 181 -0.81 -16.15 15.76
N ARG A 182 -1.02 -16.04 14.44
CA ARG A 182 -2.36 -16.02 13.84
C ARG A 182 -3.06 -17.38 13.95
N ILE A 183 -2.34 -18.48 13.72
CA ILE A 183 -2.86 -19.84 13.88
C ILE A 183 -3.19 -20.11 15.35
N GLU A 184 -2.34 -19.68 16.29
CA GLU A 184 -2.56 -19.83 17.74
C GLU A 184 -3.81 -19.13 18.22
N VAL A 185 -4.05 -17.91 17.74
CA VAL A 185 -5.28 -17.17 18.05
C VAL A 185 -6.49 -17.98 17.62
N LEU A 186 -6.51 -18.49 16.38
CA LEU A 186 -7.62 -19.30 15.86
C LEU A 186 -7.77 -20.63 16.60
N ARG A 187 -6.65 -21.31 16.90
CA ARG A 187 -6.62 -22.57 17.63
C ARG A 187 -7.26 -22.43 19.01
N LYS A 188 -6.98 -21.34 19.73
CA LYS A 188 -7.49 -21.09 21.08
C LYS A 188 -8.93 -20.57 21.07
N SER A 189 -9.30 -19.71 20.11
CA SER A 189 -10.58 -19.00 20.13
C SER A 189 -11.69 -19.69 19.35
N GLN A 190 -11.36 -20.35 18.23
CA GLN A 190 -12.36 -20.75 17.23
C GLN A 190 -12.33 -22.24 16.92
N LEU A 191 -11.14 -22.81 16.72
CA LEU A 191 -11.03 -24.19 16.24
C LEU A 191 -11.35 -25.20 17.35
N LYS A 192 -12.06 -26.26 16.96
CA LYS A 192 -12.41 -27.41 17.81
C LYS A 192 -12.18 -28.69 17.03
N VAL A 193 -11.70 -29.72 17.73
CA VAL A 193 -11.53 -31.07 17.18
C VAL A 193 -12.45 -32.04 17.89
N GLN A 194 -13.16 -32.86 17.13
CA GLN A 194 -13.96 -33.98 17.65
C GLN A 194 -13.07 -35.22 17.76
N ARG A 195 -12.98 -35.79 18.97
CA ARG A 195 -12.30 -37.08 19.21
C ARG A 195 -13.12 -38.23 18.64
N GLU A 196 -12.45 -39.29 18.21
CA GLU A 196 -13.08 -40.52 17.67
C GLU A 196 -14.01 -41.21 18.67
N SER A 197 -13.78 -41.03 19.98
CA SER A 197 -14.70 -41.48 21.05
C SER A 197 -16.02 -40.70 21.13
N GLY A 198 -16.22 -39.71 20.24
CA GLY A 198 -17.53 -39.23 19.81
C GLY A 198 -18.17 -38.11 20.64
N ARG A 199 -17.71 -37.82 21.88
CA ARG A 199 -18.44 -36.89 22.76
C ARG A 199 -17.72 -35.61 23.20
N ALA A 200 -16.39 -35.58 23.19
CA ALA A 200 -15.64 -34.42 23.66
C ALA A 200 -15.09 -33.58 22.51
N LEU A 201 -15.48 -32.30 22.46
CA LEU A 201 -14.79 -31.29 21.65
C LEU A 201 -13.58 -30.79 22.42
N VAL A 202 -12.40 -30.95 21.83
CA VAL A 202 -11.13 -30.52 22.43
C VAL A 202 -10.48 -29.43 21.60
N LEU A 203 -9.55 -28.71 22.21
CA LEU A 203 -8.68 -27.80 21.48
C LEU A 203 -7.75 -28.62 20.58
N PRO A 204 -7.49 -28.18 19.33
CA PRO A 204 -6.48 -28.83 18.50
C PRO A 204 -5.11 -28.74 19.18
N GLU A 205 -4.38 -29.84 19.20
CA GLU A 205 -3.05 -29.96 19.81
C GLU A 205 -1.96 -30.07 18.72
N TYR A 206 -0.76 -29.60 19.02
CA TYR A 206 0.40 -29.76 18.16
C TYR A 206 1.18 -31.00 18.57
N PHE A 207 1.05 -32.10 17.85
CA PHE A 207 1.83 -33.32 18.08
C PHE A 207 3.03 -33.35 17.14
N GLU A 208 4.25 -33.31 17.67
CA GLU A 208 5.50 -33.24 16.90
C GLU A 208 5.64 -32.11 15.86
N SER A 209 4.76 -31.11 15.88
CA SER A 209 4.75 -29.99 14.92
C SER A 209 5.77 -28.89 15.22
N ILE A 210 6.22 -28.21 14.16
CA ILE A 210 7.04 -26.99 14.27
C ILE A 210 6.32 -25.86 14.99
N LEU A 211 4.99 -25.92 15.06
CA LEU A 211 4.14 -24.95 15.75
C LEU A 211 4.12 -25.15 17.28
N LYS A 212 4.67 -26.26 17.80
CA LYS A 212 4.96 -26.41 19.24
C LYS A 212 5.87 -25.28 19.70
N GLU A 213 5.68 -24.77 20.92
CA GLU A 213 6.41 -23.59 21.42
C GLU A 213 7.93 -23.79 21.36
N GLU A 214 8.40 -24.95 21.78
CA GLU A 214 9.83 -25.25 21.85
C GLU A 214 10.45 -25.31 20.45
N LYS A 215 9.78 -25.98 19.49
CA LYS A 215 10.26 -26.09 18.11
C LYS A 215 10.13 -24.76 17.36
N TRP A 216 9.09 -23.98 17.66
CA TRP A 216 8.88 -22.68 17.04
C TRP A 216 9.93 -21.66 17.45
N HIS A 217 10.35 -21.66 18.73
CA HIS A 217 11.41 -20.80 19.19
C HIS A 217 12.70 -21.01 18.40
N ILE A 218 13.12 -22.28 18.26
CA ILE A 218 14.29 -22.67 17.46
C ILE A 218 14.14 -22.22 16.01
N TYR A 219 12.96 -22.41 15.43
CA TYR A 219 12.65 -21.95 14.08
C TYR A 219 12.79 -20.42 13.93
N CYS A 220 12.20 -19.65 14.86
CA CYS A 220 12.30 -18.19 14.88
C CYS A 220 13.75 -17.71 14.99
N GLU A 221 14.52 -18.27 15.92
CA GLU A 221 15.93 -17.91 16.10
C GLU A 221 16.73 -18.15 14.83
N HIS A 222 16.50 -19.29 14.17
CA HIS A 222 17.17 -19.66 12.92
C HIS A 222 16.88 -18.64 11.79
N ILE A 223 15.60 -18.32 11.58
CA ILE A 223 15.18 -17.37 10.53
C ILE A 223 15.67 -15.95 10.86
N ASN A 224 15.54 -15.51 12.10
CA ASN A 224 16.00 -14.19 12.53
C ASN A 224 17.52 -14.04 12.42
N SER A 225 18.28 -15.07 12.79
CA SER A 225 19.73 -15.09 12.65
C SER A 225 20.14 -14.87 11.18
N SER A 226 19.50 -15.59 10.26
CA SER A 226 19.74 -15.44 8.82
C SER A 226 19.45 -14.01 8.32
N ILE A 227 18.31 -13.43 8.72
CA ILE A 227 17.93 -12.07 8.32
C ILE A 227 18.88 -11.01 8.89
N VAL A 228 19.32 -11.17 10.15
CA VAL A 228 20.28 -10.24 10.78
C VAL A 228 21.59 -10.24 10.00
N GLN A 229 22.06 -11.43 9.60
CA GLN A 229 23.30 -11.55 8.83
C GLN A 229 23.17 -10.95 7.42
N ILE A 230 22.05 -11.19 6.73
CA ILE A 230 21.77 -10.55 5.44
C ILE A 230 21.62 -9.03 5.59
N ARG A 231 20.99 -8.56 6.66
CA ARG A 231 20.87 -7.12 6.94
C ARG A 231 22.24 -6.48 7.15
N ALA A 232 23.12 -7.11 7.91
CA ALA A 232 24.48 -6.62 8.12
C ALA A 232 25.26 -6.51 6.80
N LEU A 233 24.99 -7.41 5.84
CA LEU A 233 25.54 -7.34 4.49
C LEU A 233 25.00 -6.15 3.70
N VAL A 234 23.71 -5.81 3.84
CA VAL A 234 23.05 -4.74 3.09
C VAL A 234 23.23 -3.35 3.72
N GLU A 235 23.26 -3.22 5.04
CA GLU A 235 23.15 -1.91 5.73
C GLU A 235 24.48 -1.23 6.09
N ASN A 236 25.63 -1.70 5.59
CA ASN A 236 26.96 -1.09 5.82
C ASN A 236 27.38 -0.94 7.31
N ASN A 237 26.75 -1.68 8.21
CA ASN A 237 27.14 -1.72 9.61
C ASN A 237 28.12 -2.87 9.82
N SER A 238 29.38 -2.55 10.09
CA SER A 238 30.36 -3.48 10.62
C SER A 238 29.93 -3.95 12.01
N ILE A 239 29.06 -4.96 12.09
CA ILE A 239 28.71 -5.57 13.37
C ILE A 239 29.76 -6.63 13.69
N VAL A 240 30.75 -6.24 14.49
CA VAL A 240 31.45 -7.18 15.37
C VAL A 240 30.40 -7.73 16.34
N PRO A 241 30.22 -9.06 16.45
CA PRO A 241 29.20 -9.63 17.32
C PRO A 241 29.60 -9.42 18.78
N LYS A 242 28.96 -8.47 19.46
CA LYS A 242 28.97 -8.40 20.93
C LYS A 242 27.54 -8.20 21.45
N ASN A 243 27.03 -9.30 22.02
CA ASN A 243 25.88 -9.47 22.90
C ASN A 243 24.51 -8.96 22.41
N GLN A 244 23.76 -9.95 21.94
CA GLN A 244 22.48 -9.86 21.25
C GLN A 244 21.31 -10.19 22.19
N VAL A 245 21.13 -9.44 23.28
CA VAL A 245 19.97 -9.63 24.19
C VAL A 245 19.29 -8.32 24.64
N LEU A 246 19.86 -7.13 24.42
CA LEU A 246 19.30 -5.90 25.01
C LEU A 246 18.89 -4.78 24.03
N SER A 247 19.18 -4.89 22.74
CA SER A 247 18.96 -3.79 21.79
C SER A 247 17.65 -3.86 20.99
N THR A 248 16.94 -4.98 20.98
CA THR A 248 15.70 -5.12 20.19
C THR A 248 14.46 -4.53 20.86
N ASN A 249 14.49 -4.28 22.17
CA ASN A 249 13.31 -3.80 22.93
C ASN A 249 13.27 -2.28 23.19
N PHE A 250 14.32 -1.51 22.84
CA PHE A 250 14.40 -0.09 23.23
C PHE A 250 13.97 0.93 22.17
N GLN A 251 13.80 0.54 20.90
CA GLN A 251 13.26 1.47 19.88
C GLN A 251 11.72 1.46 19.78
N GLU A 252 11.04 0.41 20.28
CA GLU A 252 9.57 0.33 20.29
C GLU A 252 8.91 1.29 21.29
N ILE A 253 9.58 1.63 22.39
CA ILE A 253 8.98 2.42 23.48
C ILE A 253 9.09 3.94 23.25
N LYS A 254 10.06 4.43 22.45
CA LYS A 254 10.27 5.88 22.29
C LYS A 254 9.36 6.56 21.26
N THR A 255 8.75 5.85 20.30
CA THR A 255 7.93 6.48 19.25
C THR A 255 6.51 5.94 19.09
N GLY A 256 6.21 4.73 19.56
CA GLY A 256 4.85 4.15 19.50
C GLY A 256 4.28 3.97 18.08
N ARG A 257 5.15 3.79 17.07
CA ARG A 257 4.77 3.68 15.64
C ARG A 257 4.72 2.22 15.19
N SER A 258 3.76 1.88 14.33
CA SER A 258 3.75 0.59 13.64
C SER A 258 4.72 0.61 12.45
N ILE A 259 5.50 -0.47 12.28
CA ILE A 259 6.51 -0.62 11.21
C ILE A 259 5.90 -0.38 9.81
N GLY A 260 4.65 -0.81 9.60
CA GLY A 260 3.94 -0.60 8.32
C GLY A 260 3.69 0.88 7.98
N CYS A 261 3.44 1.74 8.98
CA CYS A 261 3.18 3.16 8.73
C CYS A 261 4.45 3.89 8.28
N GLU A 262 5.62 3.55 8.84
CA GLU A 262 6.89 4.15 8.43
C GLU A 262 7.31 3.72 7.01
N TYR A 263 7.00 2.48 6.63
CA TYR A 263 7.24 1.98 5.28
C TYR A 263 6.35 2.70 4.25
N GLN A 264 5.04 2.79 4.51
CA GLN A 264 4.09 3.51 3.66
C GLN A 264 4.47 5.00 3.51
N ILE A 265 4.99 5.63 4.56
CA ILE A 265 5.50 7.01 4.48
C ILE A 265 6.71 7.09 3.54
N LYS A 266 7.66 6.17 3.64
CA LYS A 266 8.86 6.18 2.78
C LYS A 266 8.52 5.95 1.31
N GLU A 267 7.60 5.03 1.00
CA GLU A 267 7.15 4.82 -0.38
C GLU A 267 6.38 6.04 -0.92
N ALA A 268 5.48 6.62 -0.11
CA ALA A 268 4.75 7.83 -0.50
C ALA A 268 5.66 9.03 -0.79
N GLN A 269 6.86 9.08 -0.19
CA GLN A 269 7.84 10.14 -0.47
C GLN A 269 8.53 9.97 -1.83
N GLN A 270 8.54 8.77 -2.41
CA GLN A 270 9.27 8.45 -3.64
C GLN A 270 8.49 8.83 -4.90
N SER A 271 7.17 8.69 -4.92
CA SER A 271 6.37 9.04 -6.11
C SER A 271 4.94 9.49 -5.79
N THR A 272 4.39 10.28 -6.72
CA THR A 272 3.02 10.79 -6.63
C THR A 272 1.99 9.67 -6.61
N LEU A 273 2.22 8.62 -7.41
CA LEU A 273 1.31 7.49 -7.48
C LEU A 273 1.27 6.73 -6.15
N GLN A 274 2.44 6.42 -5.59
CA GLN A 274 2.55 5.76 -4.28
C GLN A 274 1.94 6.62 -3.16
N CYS A 275 2.14 7.95 -3.20
CA CYS A 275 1.50 8.85 -2.25
C CYS A 275 -0.04 8.78 -2.36
N ILE A 276 -0.58 8.84 -3.59
CA ILE A 276 -2.02 8.76 -3.83
C ILE A 276 -2.58 7.39 -3.42
N GLU A 277 -1.87 6.30 -3.71
CA GLU A 277 -2.26 4.93 -3.35
C GLU A 277 -2.26 4.73 -1.84
N ALA A 278 -1.20 5.15 -1.14
CA ALA A 278 -1.13 5.12 0.31
C ALA A 278 -2.27 5.93 0.95
N ILE A 279 -2.56 7.13 0.41
CA ILE A 279 -3.71 7.92 0.85
C ILE A 279 -5.00 7.12 0.63
N LYS A 280 -5.25 6.59 -0.57
CA LYS A 280 -6.46 5.81 -0.88
C LYS A 280 -6.65 4.63 0.08
N GLU A 281 -5.59 3.87 0.32
CA GLU A 281 -5.60 2.72 1.23
C GLU A 281 -5.96 3.15 2.65
N LEU A 282 -5.31 4.20 3.16
CA LEU A 282 -5.53 4.71 4.51
C LEU A 282 -6.98 5.21 4.71
N TYR A 283 -7.55 5.90 3.72
CA TYR A 283 -8.96 6.30 3.75
C TYR A 283 -9.92 5.09 3.70
N ASN A 284 -9.60 4.07 2.92
CA ASN A 284 -10.43 2.87 2.76
C ASN A 284 -10.35 1.92 3.97
N SER A 285 -9.22 1.90 4.68
CA SER A 285 -8.99 1.01 5.82
C SER A 285 -9.76 1.37 7.10
N SER A 286 -10.45 2.54 7.13
CA SER A 286 -11.03 3.13 8.34
C SER A 286 -10.03 3.34 9.49
N ASN A 287 -8.73 3.23 9.25
CA ASN A 287 -7.70 3.40 10.26
C ASN A 287 -7.35 4.89 10.46
N SER A 288 -8.24 5.57 11.18
CA SER A 288 -8.13 6.98 11.57
C SER A 288 -6.78 7.35 12.21
N LYS A 289 -6.20 6.44 13.02
CA LYS A 289 -4.89 6.68 13.66
C LYS A 289 -3.76 6.67 12.62
N ALA A 290 -3.76 5.69 11.72
CA ALA A 290 -2.75 5.58 10.68
C ALA A 290 -2.84 6.74 9.67
N LEU A 291 -4.05 7.13 9.25
CA LEU A 291 -4.24 8.28 8.36
C LEU A 291 -3.74 9.58 9.02
N LYS A 292 -4.05 9.80 10.30
CA LYS A 292 -3.54 10.96 11.05
C LYS A 292 -2.01 10.94 11.17
N GLN A 293 -1.40 9.79 11.44
CA GLN A 293 0.05 9.64 11.49
C GLN A 293 0.69 9.93 10.13
N PHE A 294 0.14 9.35 9.06
CA PHE A 294 0.60 9.62 7.70
C PHE A 294 0.54 11.11 7.36
N LEU A 295 -0.59 11.78 7.59
CA LEU A 295 -0.74 13.22 7.33
C LEU A 295 0.20 14.08 8.19
N THR A 296 0.57 13.61 9.38
CA THR A 296 1.48 14.35 10.26
C THR A 296 2.94 14.16 9.85
N PHE A 297 3.34 12.95 9.46
CA PHE A 297 4.74 12.58 9.31
C PHE A 297 5.21 12.44 7.85
N CYS A 298 4.30 12.22 6.90
CA CYS A 298 4.67 12.16 5.50
C CYS A 298 5.24 13.51 5.05
N ASP A 299 6.45 13.47 4.52
CA ASP A 299 7.17 14.67 4.09
C ASP A 299 7.75 14.49 2.69
N ILE A 300 7.08 15.01 1.66
CA ILE A 300 7.54 14.89 0.27
C ILE A 300 8.73 15.84 0.09
N PRO A 301 9.95 15.35 -0.17
CA PRO A 301 11.13 16.20 -0.23
C PRO A 301 11.13 17.09 -1.48
N VAL A 302 11.70 18.30 -1.35
CA VAL A 302 12.04 19.15 -2.50
C VAL A 302 13.39 18.66 -3.03
N ILE A 303 13.36 17.99 -4.18
CA ILE A 303 14.57 17.39 -4.76
C ILE A 303 15.21 18.41 -5.71
N LYS A 304 16.33 19.03 -5.32
CA LYS A 304 16.96 20.10 -6.14
C LYS A 304 17.66 19.59 -7.39
N ASN A 305 18.19 18.36 -7.34
CA ASN A 305 18.88 17.71 -8.46
C ASN A 305 18.25 16.34 -8.68
N ILE A 306 17.39 16.23 -9.71
CA ILE A 306 16.94 14.93 -10.17
C ILE A 306 18.11 14.38 -10.99
N GLN A 307 18.92 13.48 -10.42
CA GLN A 307 19.67 12.58 -11.30
C GLN A 307 18.65 11.94 -12.23
N PRO A 308 18.94 11.79 -13.54
CA PRO A 308 18.03 11.15 -14.48
C PRO A 308 17.86 9.69 -14.08
N ILE A 309 17.01 9.45 -13.08
CA ILE A 309 16.53 8.15 -12.69
C ILE A 309 15.71 7.70 -13.89
N LEU A 310 16.36 6.86 -14.69
CA LEU A 310 15.82 5.91 -15.65
C LEU A 310 14.32 6.09 -15.89
N ALA A 311 14.02 6.67 -17.06
CA ALA A 311 12.77 6.57 -17.80
C ALA A 311 11.53 6.24 -16.96
N TYR A 312 10.69 7.27 -16.75
CA TYR A 312 9.25 7.15 -16.51
C TYR A 312 8.74 5.71 -16.63
N SER A 313 8.61 5.01 -15.49
CA SER A 313 7.85 3.76 -15.51
C SER A 313 6.48 4.08 -16.11
N PRO A 314 6.03 3.38 -17.16
CA PRO A 314 4.73 3.64 -17.76
C PRO A 314 3.67 3.55 -16.68
N ARG A 315 3.05 4.69 -16.38
CA ARG A 315 2.02 4.79 -15.35
C ARG A 315 0.83 3.93 -15.82
N PRO A 316 0.25 3.08 -14.95
CA PRO A 316 -0.88 2.24 -15.34
C PRO A 316 -1.99 3.10 -15.94
N SER A 317 -2.52 2.64 -17.06
CA SER A 317 -3.64 3.25 -17.77
C SER A 317 -4.76 3.61 -16.78
N SER A 318 -5.33 4.80 -16.96
CA SER A 318 -6.35 5.46 -16.14
C SER A 318 -7.69 4.71 -16.02
N GLY A 319 -7.66 3.44 -15.67
CA GLY A 319 -8.79 2.64 -15.21
C GLY A 319 -9.22 3.06 -13.80
N LEU A 320 -9.44 4.37 -13.59
CA LEU A 320 -10.26 4.87 -12.49
C LEU A 320 -11.71 4.54 -12.85
N SER A 321 -12.03 3.25 -12.76
CA SER A 321 -13.40 2.78 -12.89
C SER A 321 -14.25 3.43 -11.78
N LYS A 322 -15.57 3.50 -12.00
CA LYS A 322 -16.58 4.02 -11.07
C LYS A 322 -16.68 3.17 -9.78
N GLU A 323 -15.58 2.93 -9.09
CA GLU A 323 -15.58 2.23 -7.82
C GLU A 323 -16.27 3.10 -6.77
N THR A 324 -17.43 2.61 -6.35
CA THR A 324 -18.17 3.07 -5.19
C THR A 324 -17.30 2.89 -3.95
N TRP A 325 -16.72 4.01 -3.50
CA TRP A 325 -15.98 4.11 -2.25
C TRP A 325 -16.79 3.53 -1.09
N ARG A 326 -16.22 2.54 -0.41
CA ARG A 326 -16.68 2.13 0.92
C ARG A 326 -15.85 2.88 1.94
N LEU A 327 -16.14 4.17 2.09
CA LEU A 327 -15.78 4.84 3.34
C LEU A 327 -16.46 4.01 4.43
N GLY A 328 -15.70 3.40 5.34
CA GLY A 328 -16.29 2.66 6.47
C GLY A 328 -17.09 3.58 7.38
N GLU A 329 -17.31 3.21 8.63
CA GLU A 329 -18.12 4.00 9.59
C GLU A 329 -17.42 5.32 10.03
N TRP A 330 -17.12 6.19 9.07
CA TRP A 330 -16.60 7.52 9.30
C TRP A 330 -17.75 8.41 9.76
N ASN A 331 -17.68 8.84 11.01
CA ASN A 331 -18.59 9.85 11.55
C ASN A 331 -17.93 11.24 11.55
N LEU A 332 -18.73 12.27 11.83
CA LEU A 332 -18.26 13.66 11.85
C LEU A 332 -17.03 13.88 12.75
N ARG A 333 -16.94 13.17 13.88
CA ARG A 333 -15.81 13.28 14.81
C ARG A 333 -14.50 12.90 14.13
N HIS A 334 -14.50 11.91 13.24
CA HIS A 334 -13.31 11.50 12.51
C HIS A 334 -12.85 12.58 11.52
N PHE A 335 -13.79 13.18 10.77
CA PHE A 335 -13.50 14.30 9.88
C PHE A 335 -12.85 15.47 10.63
N ILE A 336 -13.43 15.88 11.77
CA ILE A 336 -12.89 16.94 12.62
C ILE A 336 -11.49 16.56 13.16
N ASN A 337 -11.30 15.30 13.58
CA ASN A 337 -10.02 14.82 14.09
C ASN A 337 -8.90 14.86 13.03
N HIS A 338 -9.25 14.75 11.75
CA HIS A 338 -8.31 14.76 10.63
C HIS A 338 -8.08 16.17 10.06
N HIS A 339 -9.01 17.09 10.30
CA HIS A 339 -8.98 18.45 9.80
C HIS A 339 -7.63 19.14 10.08
N LYS A 340 -7.21 19.17 11.36
CA LYS A 340 -5.95 19.82 11.77
C LYS A 340 -4.71 19.20 11.12
N ALA A 341 -4.63 17.86 11.09
CA ALA A 341 -3.49 17.16 10.48
C ALA A 341 -3.43 17.41 8.97
N THR A 342 -4.59 17.44 8.31
CA THR A 342 -4.70 17.75 6.88
C THR A 342 -4.24 19.17 6.59
N LEU A 343 -4.73 20.17 7.34
CA LEU A 343 -4.31 21.55 7.15
C LEU A 343 -2.82 21.73 7.39
N HIS A 344 -2.27 21.08 8.42
CA HIS A 344 -0.84 21.07 8.66
C HIS A 344 -0.05 20.49 7.49
N PHE A 345 -0.47 19.34 6.94
CA PHE A 345 0.13 18.75 5.75
C PHE A 345 0.10 19.72 4.57
N ILE A 346 -1.07 20.30 4.29
CA ILE A 346 -1.28 21.22 3.18
C ILE A 346 -0.36 22.43 3.33
N ASP A 347 -0.34 23.09 4.49
CA ASP A 347 0.46 24.30 4.72
C ASP A 347 1.95 24.02 4.62
N LYS A 348 2.41 22.89 5.19
CA LYS A 348 3.81 22.44 5.11
C LYS A 348 4.25 22.24 3.66
N HIS A 349 3.45 21.53 2.86
CA HIS A 349 3.79 21.21 1.47
C HIS A 349 3.53 22.38 0.52
N PHE A 350 2.61 23.29 0.84
CA PHE A 350 2.41 24.51 0.08
C PHE A 350 3.63 25.43 0.17
N ARG A 351 4.25 25.58 1.35
CA ARG A 351 5.53 26.30 1.50
C ARG A 351 6.63 25.69 0.63
N LYS A 352 6.63 24.36 0.45
CA LYS A 352 7.57 23.69 -0.46
C LYS A 352 7.33 24.03 -1.93
N LEU A 353 6.07 24.14 -2.35
CA LEU A 353 5.74 24.67 -3.69
C LEU A 353 6.23 26.12 -3.88
N GLU A 354 6.09 26.96 -2.85
CA GLU A 354 6.59 28.34 -2.90
C GLU A 354 8.12 28.40 -2.98
N ILE A 355 8.83 27.51 -2.28
CA ILE A 355 10.30 27.38 -2.40
C ILE A 355 10.67 26.94 -3.83
N HIS A 356 9.96 25.96 -4.39
CA HIS A 356 10.14 25.52 -5.78
C HIS A 356 9.99 26.65 -6.79
N ILE A 357 8.99 27.52 -6.59
CA ILE A 357 8.73 28.67 -7.46
C ILE A 357 9.86 29.72 -7.37
N LYS A 358 10.58 29.81 -6.26
CA LYS A 358 11.70 30.75 -6.12
C LYS A 358 12.96 30.25 -6.82
N ASP A 359 13.23 28.94 -6.73
CA ASP A 359 14.48 28.34 -7.20
C ASP A 359 14.42 27.82 -8.66
N ILE A 360 13.22 27.75 -9.26
CA ILE A 360 12.84 27.25 -10.61
C ILE A 360 13.94 26.47 -11.35
N PRO A 361 14.31 25.27 -10.90
CA PRO A 361 15.23 24.44 -11.67
C PRO A 361 14.49 23.92 -12.91
N LYS A 362 15.09 24.06 -14.10
CA LYS A 362 14.53 23.59 -15.40
C LYS A 362 14.00 22.16 -15.31
N GLU A 363 14.61 21.35 -14.43
CA GLU A 363 14.43 19.91 -14.38
C GLU A 363 13.33 19.44 -13.43
N ASN A 364 12.68 20.34 -12.70
CA ASN A 364 11.94 19.95 -11.49
C ASN A 364 10.40 19.98 -11.58
N ILE A 365 9.84 20.08 -12.79
CA ILE A 365 8.38 19.98 -13.03
C ILE A 365 7.79 18.73 -12.35
N PRO A 366 8.39 17.53 -12.44
CA PRO A 366 7.81 16.34 -11.82
C PRO A 366 7.70 16.42 -10.30
N ASN A 367 8.69 16.99 -9.59
CA ASN A 367 8.60 17.11 -8.12
C ASN A 367 7.60 18.20 -7.71
N PHE A 368 7.50 19.31 -8.46
CA PHE A 368 6.45 20.30 -8.26
C PHE A 368 5.06 19.65 -8.43
N MET A 369 4.87 18.90 -9.53
CA MET A 369 3.61 18.22 -9.81
C MET A 369 3.30 17.13 -8.79
N HIS A 370 4.31 16.43 -8.27
CA HIS A 370 4.13 15.47 -7.19
C HIS A 370 3.54 16.15 -5.94
N ILE A 371 4.19 17.20 -5.45
CA ILE A 371 3.72 17.91 -4.26
C ILE A 371 2.32 18.52 -4.53
N PHE A 372 2.11 19.12 -5.70
CA PHE A 372 0.84 19.71 -6.09
C PHE A 372 -0.29 18.68 -6.11
N LEU A 373 -0.10 17.54 -6.77
CA LEU A 373 -1.12 16.51 -6.91
C LEU A 373 -1.40 15.84 -5.57
N ALA A 374 -0.40 15.63 -4.71
CA ALA A 374 -0.60 15.12 -3.36
C ALA A 374 -1.52 16.03 -2.53
N ILE A 375 -1.27 17.36 -2.54
CA ILE A 375 -2.13 18.33 -1.87
C ILE A 375 -3.55 18.30 -2.47
N GLY A 376 -3.66 18.32 -3.81
CA GLY A 376 -4.95 18.29 -4.50
C GLY A 376 -5.79 17.06 -4.18
N TRP A 377 -5.16 15.89 -4.10
CA TRP A 377 -5.82 14.63 -3.73
C TRP A 377 -6.28 14.61 -2.28
N ILE A 378 -5.45 15.09 -1.35
CA ILE A 378 -5.83 15.18 0.07
C ILE A 378 -7.03 16.11 0.25
N LEU A 379 -7.03 17.28 -0.40
CA LEU A 379 -8.16 18.21 -0.39
C LEU A 379 -9.44 17.55 -0.92
N ARG A 380 -9.35 16.88 -2.07
CA ARG A 380 -10.46 16.15 -2.67
C ARG A 380 -11.01 15.08 -1.73
N ASN A 381 -10.15 14.29 -1.10
CA ASN A 381 -10.55 13.19 -0.22
C ASN A 381 -11.14 13.68 1.11
N GLN A 382 -10.66 14.80 1.66
CA GLN A 382 -11.28 15.41 2.83
C GLN A 382 -12.71 15.86 2.54
N ILE A 383 -12.96 16.51 1.39
CA ILE A 383 -14.31 16.94 1.00
C ILE A 383 -15.21 15.73 0.75
N GLU A 384 -14.71 14.69 0.09
CA GLU A 384 -15.44 13.44 -0.14
C GLU A 384 -15.84 12.76 1.17
N MET A 385 -14.90 12.64 2.12
CA MET A 385 -15.15 12.10 3.46
C MET A 385 -16.19 12.94 4.20
N ALA A 386 -16.10 14.26 4.09
CA ALA A 386 -17.08 15.16 4.66
C ALA A 386 -18.48 14.85 4.09
N ILE A 387 -18.64 14.81 2.77
CA ILE A 387 -19.92 14.56 2.09
C ILE A 387 -20.51 13.20 2.52
N HIS A 388 -19.65 12.20 2.70
CA HIS A 388 -20.09 10.91 3.21
C HIS A 388 -20.62 11.00 4.65
N CYS A 389 -19.91 11.68 5.55
CA CYS A 389 -20.39 11.92 6.92
C CYS A 389 -21.76 12.62 6.94
N LEU A 390 -22.01 13.55 6.02
CA LEU A 390 -23.33 14.18 5.87
C LEU A 390 -24.39 13.19 5.38
N LYS A 391 -24.05 12.35 4.40
CA LYS A 391 -24.97 11.35 3.84
C LYS A 391 -25.36 10.27 4.84
N THR A 392 -24.51 9.98 5.82
CA THR A 392 -24.78 8.95 6.86
C THR A 392 -25.37 9.54 8.14
N LYS A 393 -25.54 10.87 8.23
CA LYS A 393 -26.09 11.54 9.40
C LYS A 393 -27.61 11.35 9.45
N ILE A 394 -28.07 10.46 10.34
CA ILE A 394 -29.50 10.14 10.52
C ILE A 394 -30.21 11.17 11.42
N THR A 395 -29.50 11.74 12.40
CA THR A 395 -30.07 12.72 13.33
C THR A 395 -29.94 14.14 12.79
N PRO A 396 -30.90 15.05 13.07
CA PRO A 396 -30.71 16.47 12.79
C PRO A 396 -29.39 16.99 13.40
N MET A 397 -28.70 17.86 12.68
CA MET A 397 -27.51 18.56 13.19
C MET A 397 -27.94 19.82 13.94
N SER A 398 -27.17 20.27 14.92
CA SER A 398 -27.39 21.61 15.46
C SER A 398 -26.96 22.68 14.43
N LEU A 399 -27.46 23.91 14.58
CA LEU A 399 -27.06 25.02 13.72
C LEU A 399 -25.55 25.28 13.80
N GLU A 400 -24.97 25.18 15.00
CA GLU A 400 -23.54 25.36 15.25
C GLU A 400 -22.71 24.25 14.61
N GLU A 401 -23.18 22.99 14.70
CA GLU A 401 -22.55 21.84 14.04
C GLU A 401 -22.49 22.04 12.52
N TRP A 402 -23.59 22.50 11.92
CA TRP A 402 -23.66 22.81 10.50
C TRP A 402 -22.73 23.97 10.10
N GLN A 403 -22.71 25.05 10.88
CA GLN A 403 -21.86 26.21 10.60
C GLN A 403 -20.37 25.87 10.67
N GLU A 404 -19.94 25.13 11.69
CA GLU A 404 -18.55 24.69 11.82
C GLU A 404 -18.16 23.76 10.67
N TYR A 405 -19.07 22.88 10.26
CA TYR A 405 -18.85 22.00 9.13
C TYR A 405 -18.70 22.75 7.80
N LEU A 406 -19.58 23.72 7.52
CA LEU A 406 -19.48 24.57 6.34
C LEU A 406 -18.18 25.37 6.32
N LYS A 407 -17.76 25.90 7.48
CA LYS A 407 -16.50 26.61 7.64
C LYS A 407 -15.29 25.73 7.28
N GLN A 408 -15.29 24.47 7.71
CA GLN A 408 -14.21 23.52 7.37
C GLN A 408 -14.18 23.19 5.87
N LEU A 409 -15.34 22.96 5.26
CA LEU A 409 -15.44 22.78 3.80
C LEU A 409 -14.93 24.02 3.04
N ASP A 410 -15.38 25.20 3.43
CA ASP A 410 -14.98 26.47 2.83
C ASP A 410 -13.45 26.66 2.84
N ILE A 411 -12.79 26.29 3.94
CA ILE A 411 -11.32 26.28 4.02
C ILE A 411 -10.71 25.38 2.93
N TYR A 412 -11.22 24.15 2.72
CA TYR A 412 -10.66 23.25 1.71
C TYR A 412 -10.85 23.77 0.27
N PHE A 413 -12.00 24.33 -0.05
CA PHE A 413 -12.23 24.95 -1.36
C PHE A 413 -11.33 26.16 -1.58
N LYS A 414 -11.16 27.02 -0.55
CA LYS A 414 -10.23 28.15 -0.60
C LYS A 414 -8.79 27.70 -0.79
N LYS A 415 -8.35 26.65 -0.08
CA LYS A 415 -7.00 26.05 -0.24
C LYS A 415 -6.80 25.46 -1.64
N PHE A 416 -7.81 24.79 -2.20
CA PHE A 416 -7.73 24.29 -3.58
C PHE A 416 -7.63 25.42 -4.60
N ARG A 417 -8.37 26.53 -4.43
CA ARG A 417 -8.24 27.71 -5.29
C ARG A 417 -6.81 28.26 -5.24
N LEU A 418 -6.26 28.45 -4.03
CA LEU A 418 -4.87 28.91 -3.86
C LEU A 418 -3.85 27.97 -4.51
N LEU A 419 -4.09 26.66 -4.44
CA LEU A 419 -3.29 25.65 -5.11
C LEU A 419 -3.32 25.82 -6.64
N MET A 420 -4.51 25.98 -7.22
CA MET A 420 -4.65 26.22 -8.67
C MET A 420 -4.02 27.55 -9.11
N ASP A 421 -4.19 28.62 -8.32
CA ASP A 421 -3.54 29.91 -8.57
C ASP A 421 -2.01 29.78 -8.54
N CYS A 422 -1.48 28.98 -7.61
CA CYS A 422 -0.06 28.67 -7.50
C CYS A 422 0.46 27.96 -8.76
N LEU A 423 -0.24 26.92 -9.24
CA LEU A 423 0.15 26.22 -10.46
C LEU A 423 0.12 27.13 -11.69
N TRP A 424 -0.96 27.88 -11.89
CA TRP A 424 -1.12 28.63 -13.14
C TRP A 424 -0.41 29.98 -13.14
N TYR A 425 -0.69 30.83 -12.16
CA TYR A 425 -0.23 32.22 -12.17
C TYR A 425 1.19 32.38 -11.62
N LYS A 426 1.67 31.44 -10.78
CA LYS A 426 3.02 31.51 -10.21
C LYS A 426 3.99 30.55 -10.87
N TYR A 427 3.59 29.30 -11.13
CA TYR A 427 4.52 28.30 -11.66
C TYR A 427 4.54 28.28 -13.19
N LEU A 428 3.45 27.87 -13.84
CA LEU A 428 3.39 27.69 -15.29
C LEU A 428 3.61 29.00 -16.07
N SER A 429 3.10 30.13 -15.58
CA SER A 429 3.35 31.45 -16.19
C SER A 429 4.84 31.76 -16.29
N ILE A 430 5.62 31.46 -15.26
CA ILE A 430 7.07 31.66 -15.24
C ILE A 430 7.75 30.62 -16.12
N MET A 431 7.33 29.36 -16.05
CA MET A 431 7.89 28.31 -16.91
C MET A 431 7.72 28.64 -18.39
N LEU A 432 6.52 29.08 -18.80
CA LEU A 432 6.22 29.46 -20.18
C LEU A 432 7.02 30.68 -20.66
N LYS A 433 7.54 31.51 -19.74
CA LYS A 433 8.42 32.64 -20.07
C LYS A 433 9.85 32.20 -20.38
N TYR A 434 10.34 31.15 -19.72
CA TYR A 434 11.77 30.78 -19.76
C TYR A 434 12.07 29.47 -20.50
N TYR A 435 11.06 28.65 -20.81
CA TYR A 435 11.25 27.34 -21.40
C TYR A 435 10.45 27.14 -22.67
N ALA A 436 10.98 26.30 -23.56
CA ALA A 436 10.27 25.86 -24.74
C ALA A 436 9.00 25.13 -24.34
N HIS A 437 7.91 25.43 -25.06
CA HIS A 437 6.59 24.89 -24.79
C HIS A 437 6.57 23.36 -24.78
N GLU A 438 7.29 22.72 -25.71
CA GLU A 438 7.34 21.26 -25.84
C GLU A 438 8.00 20.60 -24.61
N THR A 439 9.08 21.18 -24.09
CA THR A 439 9.76 20.67 -22.90
C THR A 439 8.87 20.71 -21.66
N ILE A 440 8.10 21.78 -21.49
CA ILE A 440 7.13 21.88 -20.39
C ILE A 440 6.04 20.84 -20.58
N ARG A 441 5.52 20.72 -21.82
CA ARG A 441 4.48 19.77 -22.17
C ARG A 441 4.89 18.33 -21.84
N GLU A 442 6.00 17.86 -22.36
CA GLU A 442 6.48 16.48 -22.16
C GLU A 442 6.61 16.12 -20.67
N ARG A 443 7.06 17.06 -19.85
CA ARG A 443 7.23 16.85 -18.40
C ARG A 443 5.94 16.97 -17.61
N PHE A 444 4.93 17.66 -18.14
CA PHE A 444 3.65 17.90 -17.48
C PHE A 444 2.55 16.92 -17.93
N GLU A 445 2.63 16.42 -19.16
CA GLU A 445 1.64 15.52 -19.78
C GLU A 445 1.29 14.29 -18.92
N PRO A 446 2.25 13.61 -18.26
CA PRO A 446 1.95 12.45 -17.40
C PRO A 446 1.05 12.76 -16.20
N ASP A 447 0.99 14.03 -15.79
CA ASP A 447 0.23 14.50 -14.62
C ASP A 447 -1.10 15.15 -15.01
N PHE A 448 -1.32 15.41 -16.31
CA PHE A 448 -2.47 16.18 -16.77
C PHE A 448 -3.81 15.49 -16.52
N GLN A 449 -3.89 14.17 -16.72
CA GLN A 449 -5.12 13.43 -16.46
C GLN A 449 -5.53 13.51 -14.98
N PHE A 450 -4.56 13.40 -14.06
CA PHE A 450 -4.82 13.55 -12.63
C PHE A 450 -5.33 14.96 -12.28
N LEU A 451 -4.73 16.00 -12.87
CA LEU A 451 -5.19 17.37 -12.69
C LEU A 451 -6.65 17.54 -13.17
N LYS A 452 -6.96 17.01 -14.36
CA LYS A 452 -8.32 17.05 -14.92
C LYS A 452 -9.33 16.36 -14.00
N ASP A 453 -8.97 15.19 -13.48
CA ASP A 453 -9.83 14.41 -12.58
C ASP A 453 -10.09 15.16 -11.28
N ILE A 454 -9.04 15.74 -10.66
CA ILE A 454 -9.18 16.54 -9.45
C ILE A 454 -10.06 17.76 -9.71
N CYS A 455 -9.83 18.51 -10.78
CA CYS A 455 -10.67 19.68 -11.13
C CYS A 455 -12.13 19.28 -11.36
N SER A 456 -12.38 18.17 -12.07
CA SER A 456 -13.72 17.65 -12.31
C SER A 456 -14.43 17.28 -11.01
N HIS A 457 -13.75 16.55 -10.12
CA HIS A 457 -14.31 16.20 -8.80
C HIS A 457 -14.60 17.43 -7.95
N MET A 458 -13.66 18.39 -7.89
CA MET A 458 -13.84 19.61 -7.11
C MET A 458 -15.06 20.42 -7.56
N LEU A 459 -15.29 20.53 -8.87
CA LEU A 459 -16.47 21.19 -9.44
C LEU A 459 -17.76 20.36 -9.26
N GLY A 460 -17.65 19.04 -9.18
CA GLY A 460 -18.78 18.12 -8.96
C GLY A 460 -19.29 18.07 -7.52
N PHE A 461 -18.56 18.62 -6.55
CA PHE A 461 -18.95 18.54 -5.15
C PHE A 461 -20.15 19.41 -4.77
N ARG A 462 -20.27 20.64 -5.30
CA ARG A 462 -21.40 21.51 -4.94
C ARG A 462 -22.76 20.89 -5.28
N PRO A 463 -23.02 20.39 -6.51
CA PRO A 463 -24.29 19.73 -6.81
C PRO A 463 -24.61 18.56 -5.87
N ARG A 464 -23.59 17.82 -5.42
CA ARG A 464 -23.76 16.71 -4.48
C ARG A 464 -24.16 17.19 -3.08
N ILE A 465 -23.55 18.28 -2.60
CA ILE A 465 -23.91 18.90 -1.33
C ILE A 465 -25.31 19.51 -1.42
N ASP A 466 -25.67 20.18 -2.53
CA ASP A 466 -27.01 20.71 -2.75
C ASP A 466 -28.10 19.63 -2.67
N ILE A 467 -27.84 18.46 -3.26
CA ILE A 467 -28.74 17.31 -3.18
C ILE A 467 -28.90 16.86 -1.72
N LEU A 468 -27.80 16.77 -0.96
CA LEU A 468 -27.86 16.36 0.45
C LEU A 468 -28.64 17.37 1.30
N CYS A 469 -28.40 18.66 1.11
CA CYS A 469 -29.11 19.74 1.81
C CYS A 469 -30.62 19.69 1.54
N LYS A 470 -31.04 19.34 0.32
CA LYS A 470 -32.46 19.29 -0.05
C LYS A 470 -33.18 18.01 0.34
N SER A 471 -32.47 16.87 0.36
CA SER A 471 -33.11 15.55 0.46
C SER A 471 -32.92 14.83 1.78
N HIS A 472 -31.82 15.09 2.49
CA HIS A 472 -31.38 14.23 3.60
C HIS A 472 -31.09 15.01 4.89
N LEU A 473 -30.43 16.15 4.78
CA LEU A 473 -29.96 16.90 5.93
C LEU A 473 -31.07 17.73 6.55
N LYS A 474 -31.13 17.71 7.88
CA LYS A 474 -32.04 18.50 8.70
C LYS A 474 -31.23 19.22 9.77
N ILE A 475 -31.55 20.48 10.03
CA ILE A 475 -30.92 21.27 11.10
C ILE A 475 -31.94 21.55 12.19
N GLN A 476 -31.60 21.26 13.43
CA GLN A 476 -32.39 21.61 14.60
C GLN A 476 -31.86 22.92 15.21
N ARG A 477 -32.73 23.91 15.35
CA ARG A 477 -32.44 25.17 16.07
C ARG A 477 -32.55 24.97 17.58
N SER A 478 -32.07 25.95 18.35
CA SER A 478 -32.14 25.95 19.82
C SER A 478 -33.56 25.90 20.38
N ASP A 479 -34.56 26.37 19.62
CA ASP A 479 -35.99 26.29 19.95
C ASP A 479 -36.62 24.94 19.57
N GLY A 480 -35.84 23.99 19.06
CA GLY A 480 -36.28 22.67 18.63
C GLY A 480 -36.85 22.62 17.21
N THR A 481 -37.00 23.75 16.52
CA THR A 481 -37.52 23.78 15.14
C THR A 481 -36.54 23.14 14.17
N ILE A 482 -37.06 22.38 13.21
CA ILE A 482 -36.26 21.72 12.17
C ILE A 482 -36.37 22.51 10.87
N ILE A 483 -35.23 22.95 10.35
CA ILE A 483 -35.11 23.69 9.08
C ILE A 483 -34.22 22.94 8.09
N LEU A 484 -34.30 23.34 6.82
CA LEU A 484 -33.33 22.90 5.81
C LEU A 484 -32.00 23.67 5.97
N PRO A 485 -30.87 23.05 5.61
CA PRO A 485 -29.58 23.72 5.61
C PRO A 485 -29.51 24.88 4.60
N GLU A 486 -29.05 26.02 5.07
CA GLU A 486 -28.73 27.19 4.24
C GLU A 486 -27.21 27.40 4.18
N TYR A 487 -26.73 27.94 3.06
CA TYR A 487 -25.32 28.31 2.88
C TYR A 487 -25.06 29.71 3.41
N PHE A 488 -24.74 29.82 4.70
CA PHE A 488 -24.29 31.08 5.27
C PHE A 488 -22.83 31.36 4.87
N SER A 489 -22.56 32.52 4.27
CA SER A 489 -21.21 33.11 4.08
C SER A 489 -20.07 32.14 3.72
N SER A 490 -20.30 31.25 2.75
CA SER A 490 -19.32 30.25 2.30
C SER A 490 -19.19 30.24 0.78
N VAL A 491 -18.15 29.59 0.27
CA VAL A 491 -17.93 29.34 -1.18
C VAL A 491 -19.14 28.72 -1.89
N PHE A 492 -20.10 28.16 -1.14
CA PHE A 492 -21.30 27.52 -1.68
C PHE A 492 -22.45 28.50 -1.93
N ASN A 493 -22.35 29.75 -1.48
CA ASN A 493 -23.29 30.77 -1.94
C ASN A 493 -23.13 30.98 -3.45
N GLU A 494 -24.22 31.36 -4.13
CA GLU A 494 -24.26 31.36 -5.59
C GLU A 494 -23.21 32.26 -6.24
N LYS A 495 -22.98 33.43 -5.65
CA LYS A 495 -22.01 34.42 -6.15
C LYS A 495 -20.58 33.88 -6.04
N ASP A 496 -20.21 33.38 -4.86
CA ASP A 496 -18.86 32.91 -4.57
C ASP A 496 -18.54 31.59 -5.29
N TRP A 497 -19.52 30.69 -5.43
CA TRP A 497 -19.33 29.48 -6.22
C TRP A 497 -19.16 29.79 -7.70
N LYS A 498 -19.95 30.71 -8.25
CA LYS A 498 -19.82 31.12 -9.65
C LYS A 498 -18.43 31.71 -9.89
N TYR A 499 -17.94 32.54 -8.97
CA TYR A 499 -16.57 33.04 -9.02
C TYR A 499 -15.53 31.91 -8.96
N TYR A 500 -15.65 31.02 -7.98
CA TYR A 500 -14.75 29.87 -7.79
C TYR A 500 -14.72 28.97 -9.04
N SER A 501 -15.89 28.49 -9.48
CA SER A 501 -16.01 27.55 -10.60
C SER A 501 -15.53 28.15 -11.92
N ASN A 502 -15.79 29.44 -12.16
CA ASN A 502 -15.27 30.14 -13.34
C ASN A 502 -13.75 30.26 -13.30
N ASN A 503 -13.16 30.57 -12.14
CA ASN A 503 -11.71 30.64 -11.99
C ASN A 503 -11.06 29.27 -12.28
N ILE A 504 -11.55 28.19 -11.65
CA ILE A 504 -11.02 26.83 -11.86
C ILE A 504 -11.17 26.40 -13.33
N LYS A 505 -12.34 26.64 -13.94
CA LYS A 505 -12.57 26.33 -15.37
C LYS A 505 -11.67 27.14 -16.29
N LYS A 506 -11.44 28.43 -15.98
CA LYS A 506 -10.55 29.31 -16.76
C LYS A 506 -9.12 28.78 -16.74
N ILE A 507 -8.59 28.46 -15.55
CA ILE A 507 -7.25 27.90 -15.39
C ILE A 507 -7.13 26.57 -16.14
N HIS A 508 -8.06 25.63 -15.91
CA HIS A 508 -8.04 24.32 -16.56
C HIS A 508 -8.08 24.42 -18.09
N ARG A 509 -8.95 25.30 -18.65
CA ARG A 509 -9.00 25.55 -20.10
C ARG A 509 -7.72 26.17 -20.63
N ALA A 510 -7.08 27.05 -19.86
CA ALA A 510 -5.84 27.67 -20.28
C ALA A 510 -4.69 26.65 -20.35
N ILE A 511 -4.55 25.80 -19.33
CA ILE A 511 -3.60 24.66 -19.33
C ILE A 511 -3.85 23.75 -20.53
N PHE A 512 -5.10 23.34 -20.75
CA PHE A 512 -5.45 22.46 -21.87
C PHE A 512 -5.18 23.10 -23.23
N LYS A 513 -5.53 24.38 -23.40
CA LYS A 513 -5.33 25.10 -24.66
C LYS A 513 -3.85 25.25 -24.98
N HIS A 514 -3.01 25.55 -23.98
CA HIS A 514 -1.58 25.66 -24.18
C HIS A 514 -1.00 24.29 -24.53
N PHE A 515 -1.15 23.29 -23.67
CA PHE A 515 -0.39 22.05 -23.81
C PHE A 515 -0.98 21.03 -24.80
N PHE A 516 -2.30 21.02 -25.05
CA PHE A 516 -2.95 19.89 -25.73
C PHE A 516 -3.75 20.25 -26.99
N LYS A 517 -3.93 21.55 -27.29
CA LYS A 517 -4.59 21.94 -28.54
C LYS A 517 -3.57 21.80 -29.68
N LYS A 518 -3.56 20.64 -30.34
CA LYS A 518 -2.75 20.36 -31.55
C LYS A 518 -2.81 21.56 -32.51
N LYS A 519 -1.64 22.03 -32.96
CA LYS A 519 -1.55 22.80 -34.20
C LYS A 519 -1.97 21.89 -35.35
N HIS A 520 -3.27 21.83 -35.64
CA HIS A 520 -3.76 21.44 -36.97
C HIS A 520 -3.53 22.61 -37.93
N LYS A 521 -2.26 22.89 -38.20
CA LYS A 521 -1.84 23.68 -39.36
C LYS A 521 -0.76 22.85 -40.05
N LEU A 522 -1.22 22.03 -40.98
CA LEU A 522 -0.45 21.67 -42.18
C LEU A 522 -0.24 22.95 -42.99
#